data_AF-A0A820A6E9-F1
#
_entry.id   AF-A0A820A6E9-F1
#
_cell.length_a   1.000
_cell.length_b   1.000
_cell.length_c   1.000
_cell.angle_alpha   90.00
_cell.angle_beta   90.00
_cell.angle_gamma   90.00
#
_symmetry.space_group_name_H-M   'P 1'
#
loop_
_entity.id
_entity.type
_entity.pdbx_description
1 polymer ?
#
loop_
_entity_poly.entity_id
_entity_poly.type
_entity_poly.pdbx_seq_one_letter_code
_entity_poly.pdbx_strand_id
1 'polypeptide(L)'
;MTSSSTKKTFSLLSCDWIGFDSDHTLIRYRLPDLHALIYESMRQYLTETYEYNSRLLPLSYDNYFSVKGLIYDSFYGNLIQLNSNGFVNTALHGVHRRLTTEETKEIYSNTLKDIEEDTSERFLCMFTYFDHGISYLIANIVDLIDQENLYENSSENQIDLENKYKFFLIHLKKGSEHLYYDFNRGNYFASLRSNPDKYIYRRLDVRQWLEKLKKLNKKLFLATNSSFNNTDLLATYALGDDWKDLFDFIIVVSKKPSFFLNTKKRSFHRFIDENNMIPVTNEEIIQNFNKNYIY
;
A
#
# COMPACT_ATOMS: atom_id res chain seq x y z
N MET A 1 -28.20 -24.36 -29.16
CA MET A 1 -26.87 -25.01 -29.07
C MET A 1 -26.05 -24.21 -28.07
N THR A 2 -25.98 -24.69 -26.84
CA THR A 2 -25.19 -24.10 -25.75
C THR A 2 -23.71 -24.34 -26.02
N SER A 3 -22.94 -23.30 -26.32
CA SER A 3 -21.48 -23.42 -26.35
C SER A 3 -21.00 -23.68 -24.92
N SER A 4 -20.60 -24.92 -24.63
CA SER A 4 -19.92 -25.21 -23.38
C SER A 4 -18.57 -24.50 -23.44
N SER A 5 -18.40 -23.41 -22.71
CA SER A 5 -17.07 -22.82 -22.51
C SER A 5 -16.24 -23.89 -21.81
N THR A 6 -15.34 -24.56 -22.53
CA THR A 6 -14.37 -25.47 -21.93
C THR A 6 -13.58 -24.66 -20.91
N LYS A 7 -13.77 -24.95 -19.61
CA LYS A 7 -12.94 -24.38 -18.55
C LYS A 7 -11.50 -24.75 -18.88
N LYS A 8 -10.70 -23.79 -19.34
CA LYS A 8 -9.26 -23.97 -19.48
C LYS A 8 -8.71 -24.33 -18.10
N THR A 9 -8.29 -25.57 -17.92
CA THR A 9 -7.56 -26.00 -16.72
C THR A 9 -6.15 -25.45 -16.78
N PHE A 10 -5.81 -24.61 -15.80
CA PHE A 10 -4.47 -24.07 -15.62
C PHE A 10 -3.66 -24.99 -14.70
N SER A 11 -2.40 -25.24 -15.04
CA SER A 11 -1.47 -26.02 -14.22
C SER A 11 -0.15 -25.28 -14.07
N LEU A 12 0.34 -25.14 -12.85
CA LEU A 12 1.69 -24.61 -12.61
C LEU A 12 2.79 -25.49 -13.23
N LEU A 13 2.50 -26.77 -13.49
CA LEU A 13 3.44 -27.67 -14.15
C LEU A 13 3.67 -27.32 -15.62
N SER A 14 2.74 -26.61 -16.29
CA SER A 14 2.95 -26.14 -17.66
C SER A 14 3.71 -24.81 -17.75
N CYS A 15 4.02 -24.17 -16.62
CA CYS A 15 4.77 -22.92 -16.59
C CYS A 15 6.27 -23.20 -16.45
N ASP A 16 7.11 -22.51 -17.22
CA ASP A 16 8.58 -22.54 -17.04
C ASP A 16 9.02 -21.59 -15.92
N TRP A 17 8.43 -20.39 -15.92
CA TRP A 17 8.65 -19.35 -14.92
C TRP A 17 7.37 -19.11 -14.12
N ILE A 18 7.53 -18.94 -12.81
CA ILE A 18 6.44 -18.59 -11.89
C ILE A 18 6.85 -17.33 -11.14
N GLY A 19 6.05 -16.28 -11.32
CA GLY A 19 6.25 -14.98 -10.70
C GLY A 19 5.42 -14.80 -9.44
N PHE A 20 6.03 -14.19 -8.42
CA PHE A 20 5.37 -13.88 -7.17
C PHE A 20 5.44 -12.38 -6.87
N ASP A 21 4.37 -11.87 -6.28
CA ASP A 21 4.43 -10.65 -5.49
C ASP A 21 4.96 -10.96 -4.08
N SER A 22 5.49 -9.96 -3.38
CA SER A 22 5.92 -10.08 -1.99
C SER A 22 4.73 -9.87 -1.04
N ASP A 23 4.33 -8.60 -0.89
CA ASP A 23 3.39 -8.13 0.11
C ASP A 23 1.99 -8.71 -0.12
N HIS A 24 1.40 -9.29 0.93
CA HIS A 24 0.12 -9.99 0.90
C HIS A 24 0.02 -11.19 -0.05
N THR A 25 1.13 -11.64 -0.62
CA THR A 25 1.20 -12.86 -1.45
C THR A 25 2.10 -13.91 -0.80
N LEU A 26 3.42 -13.65 -0.74
CA LEU A 26 4.36 -14.51 -0.02
C LEU A 26 4.45 -14.10 1.45
N ILE A 27 4.51 -12.79 1.71
CA ILE A 27 4.57 -12.22 3.04
C ILE A 27 3.16 -11.98 3.54
N ARG A 28 2.79 -12.68 4.62
CA ARG A 28 1.47 -12.53 5.25
C ARG A 28 1.60 -11.71 6.52
N TYR A 29 0.79 -10.68 6.62
CA TYR A 29 0.73 -9.79 7.77
C TYR A 29 -0.36 -10.18 8.77
N ARG A 30 -0.11 -9.86 10.04
CA ARG A 30 -1.12 -9.81 11.11
C ARG A 30 -1.86 -8.48 11.00
N LEU A 31 -2.95 -8.49 10.24
CA LEU A 31 -3.63 -7.26 9.82
C LEU A 31 -4.01 -6.32 10.99
N PRO A 32 -4.57 -6.79 12.13
CA PRO A 32 -4.91 -5.88 13.23
C PRO A 32 -3.69 -5.13 13.79
N ASP A 33 -2.60 -5.84 14.03
CA ASP A 33 -1.35 -5.25 14.52
C ASP A 33 -0.70 -4.32 13.50
N LEU A 34 -0.72 -4.71 12.22
CA LEU A 34 -0.19 -3.89 11.13
C LEU A 34 -1.00 -2.60 10.98
N HIS A 35 -2.33 -2.66 10.96
CA HIS A 35 -3.17 -1.48 10.82
C HIS A 35 -3.01 -0.52 12.00
N ALA A 36 -2.90 -1.06 13.22
CA ALA A 36 -2.59 -0.26 14.40
C ALA A 36 -1.22 0.42 14.32
N LEU A 37 -0.19 -0.28 13.80
CA LEU A 37 1.13 0.32 13.58
C LEU A 37 1.08 1.44 12.54
N ILE A 38 0.38 1.24 11.42
CA ILE A 38 0.23 2.25 10.38
C ILE A 38 -0.50 3.48 10.92
N TYR A 39 -1.61 3.26 11.63
CA TYR A 39 -2.36 4.33 12.29
C TYR A 39 -1.46 5.13 13.21
N GLU A 40 -0.75 4.47 14.12
CA GLU A 40 0.11 5.14 15.11
C GLU A 40 1.28 5.87 14.44
N SER A 41 1.91 5.25 13.44
CA SER A 41 3.03 5.87 12.73
C SER A 41 2.59 7.13 11.99
N MET A 42 1.41 7.10 11.34
CA MET A 42 0.87 8.27 10.65
C MET A 42 0.39 9.34 11.64
N ARG A 43 -0.28 8.94 12.73
CA ARG A 43 -0.71 9.82 13.81
C ARG A 43 0.49 10.58 14.38
N GLN A 44 1.55 9.87 14.75
CA GLN A 44 2.79 10.44 15.26
C GLN A 44 3.39 11.44 14.26
N TYR A 45 3.54 11.05 12.99
CA TYR A 45 4.09 11.93 11.96
C TYR A 45 3.31 13.24 11.84
N LEU A 46 1.97 13.17 11.80
CA LEU A 46 1.12 14.36 11.69
C LEU A 46 1.23 15.26 12.92
N THR A 47 1.28 14.68 14.13
CA THR A 47 1.39 15.45 15.36
C THR A 47 2.76 16.09 15.54
N GLU A 48 3.83 15.41 15.16
CA GLU A 48 5.22 15.92 15.33
C GLU A 48 5.62 16.90 14.22
N THR A 49 5.12 16.70 12.99
CA THR A 49 5.54 17.49 11.83
C THR A 49 4.63 18.68 11.56
N TYR A 50 3.32 18.51 11.80
CA TYR A 50 2.31 19.53 11.50
C TYR A 50 1.56 19.98 12.75
N GLU A 51 2.00 19.60 13.95
CA GLU A 51 1.43 20.08 15.22
C GLU A 51 -0.07 19.81 15.36
N TYR A 52 -0.55 18.73 14.71
CA TYR A 52 -1.92 18.28 14.85
C TYR A 52 -2.22 17.94 16.30
N ASN A 53 -3.46 18.18 16.72
CA ASN A 53 -3.89 18.03 18.11
C ASN A 53 -3.87 16.56 18.55
N SER A 54 -2.74 16.17 19.14
CA SER A 54 -2.50 14.79 19.56
C SER A 54 -3.44 14.31 20.67
N ARG A 55 -4.01 15.22 21.47
CA ARG A 55 -4.87 14.92 22.62
C ARG A 55 -6.28 14.52 22.21
N LEU A 56 -6.74 14.99 21.06
CA LEU A 56 -8.09 14.73 20.56
C LEU A 56 -8.13 13.57 19.57
N LEU A 57 -6.98 13.10 19.09
CA LEU A 57 -6.89 11.90 18.28
C LEU A 57 -6.98 10.64 19.16
N PRO A 58 -7.75 9.61 18.74
CA PRO A 58 -7.78 8.34 19.46
C PRO A 58 -6.38 7.75 19.64
N LEU A 59 -6.12 7.18 20.82
CA LEU A 59 -4.84 6.52 21.11
C LEU A 59 -4.74 5.11 20.49
N SER A 60 -5.87 4.56 20.02
CA SER A 60 -5.94 3.21 19.48
C SER A 60 -6.74 3.17 18.18
N TYR A 61 -6.27 2.35 17.25
CA TYR A 61 -6.97 2.06 15.99
C TYR A 61 -8.20 1.18 16.22
N ASP A 62 -9.33 1.54 15.58
CA ASP A 62 -10.52 0.68 15.52
C ASP A 62 -10.46 -0.27 14.32
N ASN A 63 -10.26 -1.56 14.61
CA ASN A 63 -10.16 -2.61 13.60
C ASN A 63 -11.47 -2.89 12.83
N TYR A 64 -12.60 -2.36 13.27
CA TYR A 64 -13.91 -2.57 12.63
C TYR A 64 -14.37 -1.41 11.76
N PHE A 65 -13.63 -0.29 11.77
CA PHE A 65 -13.99 0.90 11.00
C PHE A 65 -13.77 0.72 9.50
N SER A 66 -12.59 0.21 9.13
CA SER A 66 -12.12 0.24 7.74
C SER A 66 -12.58 -0.96 6.93
N VAL A 67 -12.97 -0.70 5.68
CA VAL A 67 -13.19 -1.73 4.66
C VAL A 67 -12.28 -1.48 3.45
N LYS A 68 -11.97 -2.53 2.69
CA LYS A 68 -11.18 -2.40 1.47
C LYS A 68 -11.95 -1.63 0.40
N GLY A 69 -11.27 -0.76 -0.33
CA GLY A 69 -11.87 -0.04 -1.47
C GLY A 69 -12.43 1.33 -1.10
N LEU A 70 -12.08 1.88 0.06
CA LEU A 70 -12.46 3.24 0.43
C LEU A 70 -11.68 4.26 -0.42
N ILE A 71 -12.29 5.43 -0.59
CA ILE A 71 -11.69 6.55 -1.31
C ILE A 71 -11.92 7.79 -0.48
N TYR A 72 -10.87 8.57 -0.23
CA TYR A 72 -11.01 9.87 0.40
C TYR A 72 -11.18 10.94 -0.67
N ASP A 73 -12.28 11.66 -0.62
CA ASP A 73 -12.58 12.82 -1.44
C ASP A 73 -12.19 14.09 -0.68
N SER A 74 -11.06 14.68 -1.04
CA SER A 74 -10.53 15.86 -0.37
C SER A 74 -11.26 17.16 -0.72
N PHE A 75 -12.25 17.12 -1.62
CA PHE A 75 -13.07 18.29 -1.89
C PHE A 75 -14.18 18.42 -0.84
N TYR A 76 -14.82 17.31 -0.49
CA TYR A 76 -15.92 17.29 0.48
C TYR A 76 -15.54 16.73 1.86
N GLY A 77 -14.32 16.22 2.05
CA GLY A 77 -13.91 15.60 3.31
C GLY A 77 -14.58 14.25 3.57
N ASN A 78 -15.01 13.55 2.53
CA ASN A 78 -15.78 12.32 2.65
C ASN A 78 -14.91 11.08 2.41
N LEU A 79 -15.16 10.03 3.18
CA LEU A 79 -14.80 8.67 2.81
C LEU A 79 -15.95 8.04 2.03
N ILE A 80 -15.68 7.63 0.80
CA ILE A 80 -16.69 7.06 -0.11
C ILE A 80 -16.34 5.64 -0.51
N GLN A 81 -17.38 4.86 -0.80
CA GLN A 81 -17.28 3.52 -1.37
C GLN A 81 -18.14 3.43 -2.64
N LEU A 82 -17.54 2.95 -3.72
CA LEU A 82 -18.21 2.78 -5.01
C LEU A 82 -18.86 1.39 -5.12
N ASN A 83 -19.97 1.31 -5.86
CA ASN A 83 -20.50 0.04 -6.34
C ASN A 83 -19.80 -0.41 -7.64
N SER A 84 -20.16 -1.59 -8.15
CA SER A 84 -19.58 -2.16 -9.38
C SER A 84 -19.77 -1.32 -10.64
N ASN A 85 -20.72 -0.38 -10.63
CA ASN A 85 -21.01 0.53 -11.74
C ASN A 85 -20.31 1.89 -11.57
N GLY A 86 -19.49 2.06 -10.54
CA GLY A 86 -18.74 3.29 -10.24
C GLY A 86 -19.56 4.37 -9.53
N PHE A 87 -20.81 4.11 -9.12
CA PHE A 87 -21.58 5.08 -8.35
C PHE A 87 -21.22 5.00 -6.86
N VAL A 88 -21.24 6.15 -6.18
CA VAL A 88 -21.08 6.21 -4.72
C VAL A 88 -22.27 5.53 -4.06
N ASN A 89 -22.01 4.40 -3.39
CA ASN A 89 -23.01 3.62 -2.68
C ASN A 89 -23.09 4.01 -1.20
N THR A 90 -21.98 4.45 -0.62
CA THR A 90 -21.91 4.88 0.77
C THR A 90 -20.88 5.99 0.89
N ALA A 91 -21.24 7.02 1.65
CA ALA A 91 -20.36 8.12 1.98
C ALA A 91 -20.45 8.39 3.50
N LEU A 92 -19.30 8.64 4.11
CA LEU A 92 -19.13 8.98 5.51
C LEU A 92 -18.34 10.27 5.61
N HIS A 93 -18.82 11.21 6.41
CA HIS A 93 -18.14 12.44 6.77
C HIS A 93 -17.71 12.33 8.24
N GLY A 94 -16.41 12.38 8.51
CA GLY A 94 -15.92 12.08 9.86
C GLY A 94 -16.11 10.62 10.27
N VAL A 95 -16.12 10.32 11.56
CA VAL A 95 -16.21 8.94 12.08
C VAL A 95 -17.65 8.43 12.12
N HIS A 96 -18.62 9.30 12.41
CA HIS A 96 -19.99 8.86 12.75
C HIS A 96 -21.09 9.34 11.80
N ARG A 97 -20.83 10.36 10.96
CA ARG A 97 -21.88 10.93 10.11
C ARG A 97 -21.91 10.24 8.74
N ARG A 98 -22.79 9.25 8.60
CA ARG A 98 -23.12 8.66 7.30
C ARG A 98 -24.06 9.58 6.53
N LEU A 99 -23.71 9.92 5.29
CA LEU A 99 -24.58 10.70 4.42
C LEU A 99 -25.82 9.90 4.04
N THR A 100 -26.96 10.59 3.91
CA THR A 100 -28.19 9.99 3.39
C THR A 100 -28.07 9.68 1.90
N THR A 101 -29.03 8.93 1.37
CA THR A 101 -29.09 8.62 -0.07
C THR A 101 -29.26 9.91 -0.88
N GLU A 102 -30.05 10.85 -0.36
CA GLU A 102 -30.36 12.13 -0.98
C GLU A 102 -29.10 13.01 -1.03
N GLU A 103 -28.42 13.19 0.11
CA GLU A 103 -27.15 13.94 0.18
C GLU A 103 -26.09 13.32 -0.73
N THR A 104 -25.98 11.98 -0.73
CA THR A 104 -25.02 11.28 -1.59
C THR A 104 -25.29 11.52 -3.06
N LYS A 105 -26.56 11.50 -3.50
CA LYS A 105 -26.93 11.75 -4.90
C LYS A 105 -26.74 13.21 -5.32
N GLU A 106 -26.97 14.14 -4.39
CA GLU A 106 -26.76 15.56 -4.62
C GLU A 106 -25.27 15.86 -4.84
N ILE A 107 -24.41 15.30 -3.98
CA ILE A 107 -22.96 15.50 -4.04
C ILE A 107 -22.31 14.70 -5.18
N TYR A 108 -22.75 13.45 -5.38
CA TYR A 108 -22.15 12.47 -6.29
C TYR A 108 -23.15 11.99 -7.35
N SER A 109 -23.61 12.91 -8.19
CA SER A 109 -24.59 12.63 -9.24
C SER A 109 -24.05 11.79 -10.41
N ASN A 110 -22.74 11.82 -10.64
CA ASN A 110 -22.07 11.12 -11.74
C ASN A 110 -21.30 9.89 -11.24
N THR A 111 -21.07 8.93 -12.14
CA THR A 111 -20.21 7.78 -11.89
C THR A 111 -18.73 8.20 -11.81
N LEU A 112 -17.98 7.50 -10.95
CA LEU A 112 -16.54 7.64 -10.73
C LEU A 112 -15.81 6.37 -11.17
N LYS A 113 -16.23 5.76 -12.27
CA LYS A 113 -15.73 4.46 -12.74
C LYS A 113 -14.22 4.46 -13.04
N ASP A 114 -13.70 5.58 -13.53
CA ASP A 114 -12.30 5.74 -13.95
C ASP A 114 -11.49 6.55 -12.91
N ILE A 115 -11.88 6.49 -11.63
CA ILE A 115 -11.27 7.28 -10.55
C ILE A 115 -9.77 7.00 -10.34
N GLU A 116 -9.28 5.83 -10.73
CA GLU A 116 -7.85 5.51 -10.71
C GLU A 116 -7.05 6.29 -11.76
N GLU A 117 -7.70 6.77 -12.82
CA GLU A 117 -7.10 7.58 -13.88
C GLU A 117 -7.26 9.09 -13.62
N ASP A 118 -7.92 9.46 -12.51
CA ASP A 118 -8.16 10.85 -12.14
C ASP A 118 -6.83 11.55 -11.78
N THR A 119 -6.54 12.65 -12.49
CA THR A 119 -5.33 13.46 -12.30
C THR A 119 -5.59 14.77 -11.55
N SER A 120 -6.81 14.98 -11.04
CA SER A 120 -7.19 16.23 -10.36
C SER A 120 -6.58 16.39 -8.97
N GLU A 121 -5.93 15.33 -8.47
CA GLU A 121 -5.41 15.20 -7.11
C GLU A 121 -6.46 15.34 -6.01
N ARG A 122 -7.76 15.24 -6.36
CA ARG A 122 -8.88 15.29 -5.40
C ARG A 122 -9.05 14.01 -4.59
N PHE A 123 -8.79 12.87 -5.22
CA PHE A 123 -9.11 11.58 -4.65
C PHE A 123 -7.85 10.86 -4.16
N LEU A 124 -7.96 10.23 -2.99
CA LEU A 124 -7.00 9.25 -2.51
C LEU A 124 -7.67 7.88 -2.46
N CYS A 125 -7.29 7.03 -3.40
CA CYS A 125 -7.79 5.65 -3.52
C CYS A 125 -7.06 4.72 -2.56
N MET A 126 -7.79 4.14 -1.60
CA MET A 126 -7.27 3.28 -0.54
C MET A 126 -7.63 1.81 -0.79
N PHE A 127 -6.90 1.19 -1.73
CA PHE A 127 -7.25 -0.14 -2.29
C PHE A 127 -6.40 -1.29 -1.75
N THR A 128 -5.40 -0.99 -0.92
CA THR A 128 -4.52 -1.97 -0.29
C THR A 128 -4.84 -2.13 1.19
N TYR A 129 -4.35 -3.20 1.81
CA TYR A 129 -4.51 -3.37 3.25
C TYR A 129 -3.67 -2.36 4.05
N PHE A 130 -2.61 -1.81 3.47
CA PHE A 130 -1.82 -0.74 4.10
C PHE A 130 -2.63 0.56 4.29
N ASP A 131 -3.71 0.74 3.54
CA ASP A 131 -4.51 1.97 3.63
C ASP A 131 -5.54 1.94 4.78
N HIS A 132 -5.77 0.79 5.42
CA HIS A 132 -6.84 0.66 6.41
C HIS A 132 -6.56 1.51 7.65
N GLY A 133 -5.32 1.47 8.17
CA GLY A 133 -4.90 2.34 9.28
C GLY A 133 -5.08 3.84 8.96
N ILE A 134 -4.87 4.22 7.70
CA ILE A 134 -5.00 5.61 7.23
C ILE A 134 -6.47 6.03 7.19
N SER A 135 -7.38 5.19 6.68
CA SER A 135 -8.80 5.56 6.54
C SER A 135 -9.49 5.93 7.86
N TYR A 136 -9.20 5.24 8.97
CA TYR A 136 -9.73 5.62 10.28
C TYR A 136 -9.16 6.96 10.76
N LEU A 137 -7.87 7.20 10.54
CA LEU A 137 -7.24 8.48 10.87
C LEU A 137 -7.86 9.63 10.07
N ILE A 138 -8.13 9.42 8.77
CA ILE A 138 -8.80 10.40 7.92
C ILE A 138 -10.12 10.85 8.53
N ALA A 139 -10.97 9.91 8.92
CA ALA A 139 -12.26 10.19 9.53
C ALA A 139 -12.13 11.04 10.80
N ASN A 140 -11.21 10.68 11.70
CA ASN A 140 -10.98 11.44 12.93
C ASN A 140 -10.46 12.86 12.64
N ILE A 141 -9.55 13.01 11.67
CA ILE A 141 -9.02 14.33 11.31
C ILE A 141 -10.08 15.21 10.67
N VAL A 142 -10.98 14.65 9.85
CA VAL A 142 -12.12 15.39 9.30
C VAL A 142 -12.99 15.95 10.43
N ASP A 143 -13.31 15.14 11.45
CA ASP A 143 -14.05 15.61 12.62
C ASP A 143 -13.31 16.76 13.34
N LEU A 144 -11.99 16.67 13.52
CA LEU A 144 -11.20 17.74 14.13
C LEU A 144 -11.15 19.02 13.29
N ILE A 145 -11.07 18.87 11.97
CA ILE A 145 -11.10 19.99 11.02
C ILE A 145 -12.43 20.73 11.12
N ASP A 146 -13.55 20.02 11.16
CA ASP A 146 -14.88 20.61 11.26
C ASP A 146 -15.16 21.27 12.61
N GLN A 147 -14.54 20.74 13.67
CA GLN A 147 -14.63 21.31 15.02
C GLN A 147 -13.63 22.45 15.26
N GLU A 148 -12.86 22.83 14.24
CA GLU A 148 -11.78 23.84 14.33
C GLU A 148 -10.72 23.51 15.40
N ASN A 149 -10.52 22.22 15.66
CA ASN A 149 -9.64 21.68 16.70
C ASN A 149 -8.45 20.91 16.12
N LEU A 150 -8.13 21.10 14.83
CA LEU A 150 -7.05 20.39 14.15
C LEU A 150 -5.69 20.62 14.82
N TYR A 151 -5.41 21.83 15.29
CA TYR A 151 -4.16 22.20 15.94
C TYR A 151 -4.37 22.41 17.44
N GLU A 152 -3.38 22.05 18.25
CA GLU A 152 -3.45 22.24 19.71
C GLU A 152 -3.41 23.73 20.09
N ASN A 153 -2.63 24.54 19.36
CA ASN A 153 -2.55 25.98 19.51
C ASN A 153 -3.12 26.70 18.28
N SER A 154 -4.44 26.90 18.25
CA SER A 154 -5.15 27.57 17.15
C SER A 154 -4.81 29.07 16.99
N SER A 155 -4.09 29.66 17.93
CA SER A 155 -3.63 31.06 17.84
C SER A 155 -2.45 31.25 16.89
N GLU A 156 -1.66 30.20 16.66
CA GLU A 156 -0.46 30.21 15.81
C GLU A 156 -0.72 29.56 14.44
N ASN A 157 -1.59 28.54 14.41
CA ASN A 157 -1.95 27.82 13.20
C ASN A 157 -3.45 27.93 12.92
N GLN A 158 -3.81 28.61 11.83
CA GLN A 158 -5.19 28.73 11.36
C GLN A 158 -5.51 27.69 10.30
N ILE A 159 -6.72 27.15 10.36
CA ILE A 159 -7.25 26.25 9.33
C ILE A 159 -7.79 27.11 8.19
N ASP A 160 -7.26 26.94 6.98
CA ASP A 160 -7.92 27.45 5.78
C ASP A 160 -9.22 26.67 5.57
N LEU A 161 -10.34 27.26 5.97
CA LEU A 161 -11.65 26.60 5.92
C LEU A 161 -12.11 26.30 4.48
N GLU A 162 -11.57 26.98 3.47
CA GLU A 162 -11.92 26.73 2.06
C GLU A 162 -11.18 25.50 1.52
N ASN A 163 -9.91 25.31 1.89
CA ASN A 163 -9.06 24.24 1.35
C ASN A 163 -8.66 23.16 2.37
N LYS A 164 -9.25 23.17 3.57
CA LYS A 164 -8.87 22.33 4.73
C LYS A 164 -8.65 20.86 4.40
N TYR A 165 -9.58 20.23 3.69
CA TYR A 165 -9.52 18.82 3.33
C TYR A 165 -8.46 18.50 2.28
N LYS A 166 -8.22 19.43 1.36
CA LYS A 166 -7.19 19.34 0.33
C LYS A 166 -5.80 19.49 0.94
N PHE A 167 -5.61 20.43 1.86
CA PHE A 167 -4.34 20.55 2.58
C PHE A 167 -4.04 19.32 3.43
N PHE A 168 -5.06 18.77 4.10
CA PHE A 168 -4.90 17.51 4.79
C PHE A 168 -4.48 16.37 3.85
N LEU A 169 -5.03 16.29 2.63
CA LEU A 169 -4.57 15.30 1.63
C LEU A 169 -3.08 15.44 1.31
N ILE A 170 -2.56 16.67 1.22
CA ILE A 170 -1.12 16.90 1.00
C ILE A 170 -0.30 16.36 2.18
N HIS A 171 -0.73 16.62 3.42
CA HIS A 171 -0.07 16.12 4.62
C HIS A 171 -0.09 14.58 4.69
N LEU A 172 -1.21 13.95 4.32
CA LEU A 172 -1.34 12.50 4.20
C LEU A 172 -0.38 11.91 3.17
N LYS A 173 -0.28 12.50 1.97
CA LYS A 173 0.64 12.04 0.93
C LYS A 173 2.09 12.08 1.42
N LYS A 174 2.51 13.20 2.00
CA LYS A 174 3.85 13.35 2.60
C LYS A 174 4.08 12.36 3.75
N GLY A 175 3.06 12.10 4.56
CA GLY A 175 3.14 11.12 5.65
C GLY A 175 3.26 9.68 5.15
N SER A 176 2.53 9.32 4.10
CA SER A 176 2.68 8.03 3.42
C SER A 176 4.07 7.87 2.82
N GLU A 177 4.63 8.93 2.25
CA GLU A 177 6.01 8.92 1.77
C GLU A 177 7.01 8.67 2.90
N HIS A 178 6.85 9.39 4.02
CA HIS A 178 7.67 9.20 5.21
C HIS A 178 7.55 7.77 5.78
N LEU A 179 6.33 7.23 5.88
CA LEU A 179 6.09 5.89 6.42
C LEU A 179 6.68 4.77 5.56
N TYR A 180 6.50 4.85 4.24
CA TYR A 180 6.73 3.71 3.35
C TYR A 180 8.02 3.80 2.53
N TYR A 181 8.60 4.99 2.34
CA TYR A 181 9.81 5.17 1.55
C TYR A 181 11.03 5.63 2.36
N ASP A 182 10.85 6.21 3.54
CA ASP A 182 11.96 6.55 4.43
C ASP A 182 12.31 5.38 5.36
N PHE A 183 12.99 4.37 4.80
CA PHE A 183 13.27 3.12 5.52
C PHE A 183 13.92 3.37 6.89
N ASN A 184 14.79 4.36 7.01
CA ASN A 184 15.60 4.59 8.21
C ASN A 184 15.00 5.56 9.22
N ARG A 185 13.83 6.13 8.95
CA ARG A 185 13.17 7.08 9.86
C ARG A 185 11.73 6.66 10.15
N GLY A 186 11.16 7.31 11.15
CA GLY A 186 9.79 7.05 11.59
C GLY A 186 9.62 5.74 12.34
N ASN A 187 8.41 5.56 12.87
CA ASN A 187 8.09 4.44 13.74
C ASN A 187 7.83 3.13 12.98
N TYR A 188 7.35 3.20 11.74
CA TYR A 188 6.86 2.03 11.00
C TYR A 188 7.94 0.95 10.82
N PHE A 189 9.04 1.27 10.15
CA PHE A 189 10.13 0.31 9.95
C PHE A 189 10.91 0.01 11.23
N ALA A 190 11.01 0.96 12.16
CA ALA A 190 11.65 0.73 13.46
C ALA A 190 10.90 -0.33 14.29
N SER A 191 9.57 -0.26 14.31
CA SER A 191 8.70 -1.25 14.94
C SER A 191 8.78 -2.62 14.25
N LEU A 192 8.76 -2.64 12.91
CA LEU A 192 8.90 -3.88 12.15
C LEU A 192 10.25 -4.58 12.39
N ARG A 193 11.35 -3.85 12.51
CA ARG A 193 12.67 -4.44 12.81
C ARG A 193 12.78 -4.95 14.24
N SER A 194 12.26 -4.20 15.20
CA SER A 194 12.39 -4.54 16.62
C SER A 194 11.48 -5.70 17.04
N ASN A 195 10.31 -5.84 16.40
CA ASN A 195 9.34 -6.87 16.74
C ASN A 195 8.59 -7.37 15.49
N PRO A 196 9.27 -8.04 14.54
CA PRO A 196 8.64 -8.50 13.31
C PRO A 196 7.56 -9.55 13.54
N ASP A 197 7.65 -10.36 14.61
CA ASP A 197 6.69 -11.42 14.92
C ASP A 197 5.30 -10.92 15.28
N LYS A 198 5.21 -9.71 15.83
CA LYS A 198 3.95 -9.02 16.09
C LYS A 198 3.22 -8.63 14.81
N TYR A 199 3.93 -8.39 13.71
CA TYR A 199 3.32 -7.84 12.48
C TYR A 199 3.26 -8.83 11.33
N ILE A 200 4.15 -9.83 11.30
CA ILE A 200 4.36 -10.73 10.18
C ILE A 200 4.26 -12.18 10.65
N TYR A 201 3.63 -13.03 9.85
CA TYR A 201 3.65 -14.47 10.06
C TYR A 201 4.93 -15.06 9.46
N ARG A 202 5.63 -15.90 10.23
CA ARG A 202 6.62 -16.82 9.64
C ARG A 202 5.89 -17.82 8.75
N ARG A 203 6.39 -18.03 7.53
CA ARG A 203 5.76 -18.87 6.50
C ARG A 203 6.73 -19.91 5.96
N LEU A 204 7.26 -20.75 6.87
CA LEU A 204 8.11 -21.87 6.50
C LEU A 204 7.39 -22.88 5.60
N ASP A 205 6.05 -22.95 5.68
CA ASP A 205 5.20 -23.70 4.76
C ASP A 205 5.31 -23.18 3.32
N VAL A 206 5.26 -21.85 3.14
CA VAL A 206 5.44 -21.19 1.84
C VAL A 206 6.87 -21.41 1.34
N ARG A 207 7.87 -21.28 2.21
CA ARG A 207 9.27 -21.58 1.87
C ARG A 207 9.41 -23.01 1.31
N GLN A 208 8.94 -24.01 2.04
CA GLN A 208 9.00 -25.41 1.62
C GLN A 208 8.30 -25.64 0.28
N TRP A 209 7.20 -24.94 0.03
CA TRP A 209 6.49 -25.01 -1.25
C TRP A 209 7.30 -24.39 -2.39
N LEU A 210 7.95 -23.23 -2.19
CA LEU A 210 8.85 -22.63 -3.17
C LEU A 210 10.03 -23.57 -3.48
N GLU A 211 10.66 -24.16 -2.46
CA GLU A 211 11.72 -25.15 -2.63
C GLU A 211 11.26 -26.37 -3.43
N LYS A 212 10.01 -26.83 -3.21
CA LYS A 212 9.42 -27.92 -4.00
C LYS A 212 9.25 -27.53 -5.46
N LEU A 213 8.84 -26.30 -5.76
CA LEU A 213 8.75 -25.83 -7.15
C LEU A 213 10.14 -25.82 -7.81
N LYS A 214 11.19 -25.38 -7.11
CA LYS A 214 12.57 -25.45 -7.63
C LYS A 214 13.02 -26.88 -7.89
N LYS A 215 12.71 -27.82 -6.99
CA LYS A 215 12.99 -29.27 -7.19
C LYS A 215 12.27 -29.85 -8.41
N LEU A 216 11.17 -29.24 -8.83
CA LEU A 216 10.45 -29.58 -10.07
C LEU A 216 10.97 -28.80 -11.30
N ASN A 217 12.19 -28.26 -11.21
CA ASN A 217 12.86 -27.47 -12.26
C ASN A 217 12.09 -26.22 -12.69
N LYS A 218 11.25 -25.65 -11.81
CA LYS A 218 10.60 -24.36 -12.07
C LYS A 218 11.54 -23.22 -11.77
N LYS A 219 11.55 -22.22 -12.66
CA LYS A 219 12.22 -20.94 -12.44
C LYS A 219 11.29 -20.01 -11.69
N LEU A 220 11.77 -19.42 -10.59
CA LEU A 220 10.95 -18.56 -9.75
C LEU A 220 11.45 -17.13 -9.84
N PHE A 221 10.56 -16.16 -9.93
CA PHE A 221 10.94 -14.76 -9.81
C PHE A 221 10.06 -14.02 -8.81
N LEU A 222 10.68 -13.05 -8.13
CA LEU A 222 9.99 -12.09 -7.26
C LEU A 222 9.89 -10.76 -8.01
N ALA A 223 8.70 -10.16 -8.04
CA ALA A 223 8.49 -8.81 -8.55
C ALA A 223 7.62 -8.03 -7.57
N THR A 224 8.22 -7.14 -6.78
CA THR A 224 7.56 -6.36 -5.73
C THR A 224 7.67 -4.85 -5.98
N ASN A 225 6.69 -4.07 -5.52
CA ASN A 225 6.78 -2.60 -5.53
C ASN A 225 7.63 -2.05 -4.37
N SER A 226 7.88 -2.88 -3.35
CA SER A 226 8.69 -2.54 -2.19
C SER A 226 10.16 -2.32 -2.57
N SER A 227 10.86 -1.50 -1.77
CA SER A 227 12.32 -1.32 -1.86
C SER A 227 13.06 -2.62 -1.49
N PHE A 228 14.34 -2.71 -1.84
CA PHE A 228 15.17 -3.85 -1.46
C PHE A 228 15.24 -4.02 0.05
N ASN A 229 15.54 -2.97 0.80
CA ASN A 229 15.70 -3.04 2.25
C ASN A 229 14.41 -3.49 2.97
N ASN A 230 13.24 -3.01 2.51
CA ASN A 230 11.97 -3.51 3.02
C ASN A 230 11.77 -4.99 2.67
N THR A 231 11.99 -5.35 1.41
CA THR A 231 11.83 -6.74 0.95
C THR A 231 12.74 -7.69 1.72
N ASP A 232 14.00 -7.32 1.94
CA ASP A 232 14.98 -8.13 2.64
C ASP A 232 14.61 -8.29 4.12
N LEU A 233 14.19 -7.21 4.81
CA LEU A 233 13.68 -7.27 6.19
C LEU A 233 12.51 -8.27 6.32
N LEU A 234 11.51 -8.11 5.46
CA LEU A 234 10.27 -8.89 5.53
C LEU A 234 10.50 -10.36 5.14
N ALA A 235 11.23 -10.61 4.05
CA ALA A 235 11.49 -11.94 3.54
C ALA A 235 12.47 -12.72 4.43
N THR A 236 13.48 -12.07 4.99
CA THR A 236 14.38 -12.67 5.99
C THR A 236 13.58 -13.23 7.16
N TYR A 237 12.67 -12.42 7.72
CA TYR A 237 11.85 -12.88 8.83
C TYR A 237 10.85 -13.98 8.44
N ALA A 238 10.16 -13.82 7.30
CA ALA A 238 9.07 -14.72 6.92
C ALA A 238 9.55 -16.06 6.32
N LEU A 239 10.64 -16.03 5.55
CA LEU A 239 11.13 -17.12 4.71
C LEU A 239 12.54 -17.60 5.11
N GLY A 240 13.29 -16.86 5.91
CA GLY A 240 14.66 -17.18 6.36
C GLY A 240 15.74 -16.32 5.71
N ASP A 241 16.93 -16.28 6.31
CA ASP A 241 18.04 -15.39 5.93
C ASP A 241 18.54 -15.59 4.48
N ASP A 242 18.41 -16.81 3.96
CA ASP A 242 18.78 -17.21 2.61
C ASP A 242 17.61 -17.12 1.62
N TRP A 243 16.55 -16.37 1.92
CA TRP A 243 15.34 -16.28 1.07
C TRP A 243 15.65 -15.96 -0.40
N LYS A 244 16.73 -15.22 -0.67
CA LYS A 244 17.18 -14.86 -2.03
C LYS A 244 17.45 -16.11 -2.87
N ASP A 245 17.95 -17.19 -2.27
CA ASP A 245 18.19 -18.47 -2.96
C ASP A 245 16.91 -19.20 -3.38
N LEU A 246 15.75 -18.77 -2.91
CA LEU A 246 14.46 -19.29 -3.37
C LEU A 246 14.11 -18.78 -4.78
N PHE A 247 14.72 -17.69 -5.24
CA PHE A 247 14.38 -17.07 -6.53
C PHE A 247 15.54 -17.16 -7.52
N ASP A 248 15.21 -17.25 -8.80
CA ASP A 248 16.18 -17.14 -9.90
C ASP A 248 16.34 -15.68 -10.35
N PHE A 249 15.31 -14.85 -10.17
CA PHE A 249 15.33 -13.44 -10.55
C PHE A 249 14.52 -12.60 -9.55
N ILE A 250 15.10 -11.51 -9.05
CA ILE A 250 14.45 -10.66 -8.04
C ILE A 250 14.39 -9.23 -8.58
N ILE A 251 13.17 -8.70 -8.63
CA ILE A 251 12.85 -7.35 -9.07
C ILE A 251 12.16 -6.63 -7.92
N VAL A 252 12.79 -5.57 -7.42
CA VAL A 252 12.23 -4.65 -6.41
C VAL A 252 11.86 -3.33 -7.09
N VAL A 253 11.08 -2.49 -6.42
CA VAL A 253 10.60 -1.20 -6.98
C VAL A 253 10.01 -1.39 -8.40
N SER A 254 9.29 -2.49 -8.61
CA SER A 254 8.84 -2.89 -9.94
C SER A 254 7.80 -1.93 -10.51
N LYS A 255 7.18 -1.03 -9.73
CA LYS A 255 6.19 -0.05 -10.21
C LYS A 255 5.01 -0.71 -10.97
N LYS A 256 4.53 -1.87 -10.52
CA LYS A 256 3.28 -2.48 -11.00
C LYS A 256 2.11 -1.49 -10.76
N PRO A 257 1.10 -1.44 -11.66
CA PRO A 257 0.90 -2.32 -12.82
C PRO A 257 1.71 -1.91 -14.05
N SER A 258 2.32 -0.71 -14.07
CA SER A 258 3.04 -0.20 -15.25
C SER A 258 4.20 -1.10 -15.72
N PHE A 259 4.72 -1.96 -14.84
CA PHE A 259 5.65 -3.05 -15.19
C PHE A 259 5.15 -3.95 -16.31
N PHE A 260 3.89 -4.35 -16.24
CA PHE A 260 3.30 -5.27 -17.21
C PHE A 260 2.65 -4.54 -18.39
N LEU A 261 2.23 -3.28 -18.19
CA LEU A 261 1.50 -2.52 -19.21
C LEU A 261 2.40 -1.74 -20.17
N ASN A 262 3.56 -1.27 -19.72
CA ASN A 262 4.45 -0.42 -20.53
C ASN A 262 5.79 -1.11 -20.82
N THR A 263 5.76 -2.04 -21.77
CA THR A 263 6.88 -2.94 -22.07
C THR A 263 7.96 -2.35 -22.99
N LYS A 264 7.70 -1.22 -23.66
CA LYS A 264 8.56 -0.75 -24.77
C LYS A 264 9.75 0.13 -24.38
N LYS A 265 9.86 0.61 -23.13
CA LYS A 265 10.88 1.62 -22.75
C LYS A 265 11.38 1.52 -21.31
N ARG A 266 11.41 0.32 -20.73
CA ARG A 266 11.80 0.21 -19.32
C ARG A 266 13.29 -0.10 -19.18
N SER A 267 14.01 0.79 -18.51
CA SER A 267 15.36 0.52 -18.04
C SER A 267 15.30 -0.28 -16.75
N PHE A 268 16.01 -1.40 -16.72
CA PHE A 268 16.33 -2.07 -15.46
C PHE A 268 17.53 -1.38 -14.83
N HIS A 269 17.61 -1.46 -13.51
CA HIS A 269 18.79 -1.05 -12.77
C HIS A 269 19.23 -2.23 -11.92
N ARG A 270 20.52 -2.54 -11.91
CA ARG A 270 21.05 -3.59 -11.06
C ARG A 270 21.65 -2.96 -9.81
N PHE A 271 21.27 -3.45 -8.64
CA PHE A 271 21.90 -3.06 -7.38
C PHE A 271 23.35 -3.57 -7.35
N ILE A 272 24.28 -2.65 -7.05
CA ILE A 272 25.67 -2.99 -6.71
C ILE A 272 25.78 -3.14 -5.18
N ASP A 273 25.11 -2.25 -4.46
CA ASP A 273 24.91 -2.27 -3.01
C ASP A 273 23.56 -1.59 -2.67
N GLU A 274 23.26 -1.42 -1.38
CA GLU A 274 22.00 -0.83 -0.89
C GLU A 274 21.72 0.61 -1.37
N ASN A 275 22.75 1.36 -1.76
CA ASN A 275 22.65 2.77 -2.14
C ASN A 275 22.98 3.02 -3.62
N ASN A 276 23.66 2.09 -4.29
CA ASN A 276 24.14 2.26 -5.65
C ASN A 276 23.49 1.26 -6.61
N MET A 277 22.97 1.80 -7.70
CA MET A 277 22.46 1.00 -8.82
C MET A 277 23.09 1.46 -10.12
N ILE A 278 23.26 0.53 -11.06
CA ILE A 278 23.66 0.84 -12.43
C ILE A 278 22.57 0.49 -13.42
N PRO A 279 22.32 1.33 -14.43
CA PRO A 279 21.39 0.98 -15.50
C PRO A 279 21.91 -0.24 -16.25
N VAL A 280 20.99 -1.14 -16.61
CA VAL A 280 21.27 -2.34 -17.38
C VAL A 280 20.18 -2.55 -18.43
N THR A 281 20.59 -2.97 -19.61
CA THR A 281 19.72 -3.32 -20.73
C THR A 281 19.19 -4.74 -20.60
N ASN A 282 18.09 -5.05 -21.28
CA ASN A 282 17.57 -6.41 -21.33
C ASN A 282 18.60 -7.40 -21.92
N GLU A 283 19.37 -6.96 -22.91
CA GLU A 283 20.42 -7.75 -23.55
C GLU A 283 21.54 -8.08 -22.57
N GLU A 284 22.00 -7.11 -21.77
CA GLU A 284 23.00 -7.34 -20.72
C GLU A 284 22.49 -8.28 -19.63
N ILE A 285 21.21 -8.17 -19.24
CA ILE A 285 20.59 -9.10 -18.28
C ILE A 285 20.58 -10.52 -18.83
N ILE A 286 20.21 -10.70 -20.10
CA ILE A 286 20.13 -12.02 -20.73
C ILE A 286 21.54 -12.62 -20.89
N GLN A 287 22.51 -11.85 -21.36
CA GLN A 287 23.88 -12.32 -21.60
C GLN A 287 24.65 -12.59 -20.31
N ASN A 288 24.44 -11.78 -19.27
CA ASN A 288 25.16 -11.85 -18.00
C ASN A 288 24.24 -12.20 -16.82
N PHE A 289 23.24 -13.06 -17.08
CA PHE A 289 22.26 -13.44 -16.06
C PHE A 289 22.95 -14.07 -14.85
N ASN A 290 22.70 -13.51 -13.67
CA ASN A 290 23.21 -14.04 -12.41
C ASN A 290 22.10 -13.98 -11.37
N LYS A 291 21.76 -15.14 -10.79
CA LYS A 291 20.69 -15.27 -9.80
C LYS A 291 20.93 -14.45 -8.52
N ASN A 292 22.17 -14.06 -8.26
CA ASN A 292 22.53 -13.26 -7.08
C ASN A 292 22.33 -11.76 -7.31
N TYR A 293 22.03 -11.33 -8.53
CA TYR A 293 21.73 -9.93 -8.82
C TYR A 293 20.30 -9.57 -8.48
N ILE A 294 20.14 -8.39 -7.90
CA ILE A 294 18.85 -7.77 -7.60
C ILE A 294 18.64 -6.61 -8.57
N TYR A 295 17.43 -6.52 -9.10
CA TYR A 295 17.02 -5.56 -10.12
C TYR A 295 15.84 -4.69 -9.70
#